data_AF-A0A168E8A8-F1
#
_entry.id   AF-A0A168E8A8-F1
#
_cell.length_a   1.000
_cell.length_b   1.000
_cell.length_c   1.000
_cell.angle_alpha   90.00
_cell.angle_beta   90.00
_cell.angle_gamma   90.00
#
_symmetry.space_group_name_H-M   'P 1'
#
loop_
_entity.id
_entity.type
_entity.pdbx_description
1 polymer ?
#
loop_
_entity_poly.entity_id
_entity_poly.type
_entity_poly.pdbx_seq_one_letter_code
_entity_poly.pdbx_strand_id
1 'polypeptide(L)'
;MKAINIIALLAGGSLIQAANVDTRAAEEECGALGVMEAPASAYLNGGVVRQCRDHPMGSDRGLDINDEVANAPFKQAEARNSVPDTLTKRCPRTAAWGCGNGGYCWKNCGRNGEWCWTAGNYGNGPWARCSSWKDCGFDDMRYSCSGGCGC
;
A
#
# COMPACT_ATOMS: atom_id res chain seq x y z
N MET A 1 13.78 73.93 0.09
CA MET A 1 14.19 72.74 -0.68
C MET A 1 14.06 71.55 0.26
N LYS A 2 13.07 70.66 0.04
CA LYS A 2 12.73 69.55 0.96
C LYS A 2 13.55 68.31 0.58
N ALA A 3 14.21 67.70 1.57
CA ALA A 3 14.90 66.43 1.45
C ALA A 3 13.88 65.28 1.32
N ILE A 4 14.09 64.38 0.37
CA ILE A 4 13.27 63.17 0.17
C ILE A 4 14.09 61.99 0.69
N ASN A 5 13.66 61.42 1.81
CA ASN A 5 14.19 60.17 2.35
C ASN A 5 13.49 59.00 1.65
N ILE A 6 14.26 58.17 0.94
CA ILE A 6 13.79 56.92 0.35
C ILE A 6 14.09 55.80 1.36
N ILE A 7 13.06 55.25 1.98
CA ILE A 7 13.14 54.04 2.81
C ILE A 7 13.03 52.84 1.87
N ALA A 8 14.14 52.09 1.71
CA ALA A 8 14.14 50.81 1.00
C ALA A 8 13.58 49.71 1.91
N LEU A 9 12.41 49.18 1.55
CA LEU A 9 11.82 47.98 2.14
C LEU A 9 12.56 46.74 1.61
N LEU A 10 13.36 46.09 2.46
CA LEU A 10 14.01 44.81 2.13
C LEU A 10 13.05 43.64 2.37
N ALA A 11 12.63 43.04 1.26
CA ALA A 11 12.30 41.64 1.01
C ALA A 11 11.85 40.76 2.19
N GLY A 12 10.54 40.54 2.30
CA GLY A 12 9.99 39.33 2.89
C GLY A 12 9.90 38.23 1.84
N GLY A 13 10.62 37.14 2.01
CA GLY A 13 10.51 35.99 1.12
C GLY A 13 11.41 34.85 1.54
N SER A 14 10.98 34.03 2.51
CA SER A 14 11.60 32.73 2.82
C SER A 14 10.71 31.92 3.77
N LEU A 15 9.64 31.27 3.28
CA LEU A 15 8.91 30.25 4.05
C LEU A 15 8.42 29.03 3.23
N ILE A 16 8.85 28.84 1.96
CA ILE A 16 8.31 27.75 1.12
C ILE A 16 9.27 26.52 1.00
N GLN A 17 10.47 26.56 1.60
CA GLN A 17 11.48 25.51 1.37
C GLN A 17 11.26 24.19 2.14
N ALA A 18 10.65 24.19 3.32
CA ALA A 18 10.70 23.03 4.22
C ALA A 18 9.84 21.83 3.75
N ALA A 19 8.63 22.07 3.24
CA ALA A 19 7.74 21.00 2.81
C ALA A 19 8.19 20.31 1.49
N ASN A 20 8.90 21.05 0.63
CA ASN A 20 9.36 20.53 -0.66
C ASN A 20 10.63 19.65 -0.56
N VAL A 21 11.41 19.78 0.52
CA VAL A 21 12.62 18.97 0.74
C VAL A 21 12.23 17.55 1.16
N ASP A 22 11.18 17.41 1.98
CA ASP A 22 10.69 16.12 2.47
C ASP A 22 10.08 15.28 1.33
N THR A 23 9.25 15.90 0.48
CA THR A 23 8.66 15.20 -0.67
C THR A 23 9.70 14.75 -1.69
N ARG A 24 10.68 15.59 -2.03
CA ARG A 24 11.74 15.22 -2.99
C ARG A 24 12.63 14.08 -2.46
N ALA A 25 12.96 14.10 -1.18
CA ALA A 25 13.72 13.01 -0.56
C ALA A 25 12.90 11.70 -0.56
N ALA A 26 11.60 11.79 -0.25
CA ALA A 26 10.71 10.63 -0.32
C ALA A 26 10.56 10.10 -1.76
N GLU A 27 10.48 10.97 -2.76
CA GLU A 27 10.44 10.59 -4.18
C GLU A 27 11.73 9.88 -4.61
N GLU A 28 12.89 10.37 -4.17
CA GLU A 28 14.18 9.74 -4.44
C GLU A 28 14.27 8.34 -3.79
N GLU A 29 13.83 8.19 -2.54
CA GLU A 29 13.86 6.91 -1.83
C GLU A 29 12.85 5.90 -2.41
N CYS A 30 11.63 6.35 -2.74
CA CYS A 30 10.59 5.46 -3.23
C CYS A 30 10.73 5.12 -4.71
N GLY A 31 11.32 6.01 -5.52
CA GLY A 31 11.52 5.82 -6.95
C GLY A 31 10.26 5.32 -7.66
N ALA A 32 10.34 4.15 -8.28
CA ALA A 32 9.22 3.55 -9.01
C ALA A 32 8.02 3.15 -8.13
N LEU A 33 8.21 2.99 -6.81
CA LEU A 33 7.12 2.67 -5.89
C LEU A 33 6.19 3.86 -5.62
N GLY A 34 6.65 5.07 -5.94
CA GLY A 34 5.93 6.31 -5.66
C GLY A 34 5.81 6.63 -4.17
N VAL A 35 5.60 7.91 -3.85
CA VAL A 35 5.36 8.37 -2.47
C VAL A 35 3.89 8.12 -2.10
N MET A 36 3.65 7.72 -0.87
CA MET A 36 2.32 7.45 -0.32
C MET A 36 1.57 8.76 -0.07
N GLU A 37 0.45 8.93 -0.77
CA GLU A 37 -0.51 9.99 -0.51
C GLU A 37 -1.67 9.44 0.34
N ALA A 38 -1.61 9.65 1.66
CA ALA A 38 -2.66 9.23 2.58
C ALA A 38 -3.59 10.39 2.96
N PRO A 39 -4.89 10.14 3.21
CA PRO A 39 -5.80 11.17 3.67
C PRO A 39 -5.37 11.69 5.06
N ALA A 40 -5.71 12.95 5.37
CA ALA A 40 -5.39 13.56 6.67
C ALA A 40 -5.86 12.70 7.87
N SER A 41 -6.98 11.97 7.71
CA SER A 41 -7.49 11.04 8.71
C SER A 41 -6.51 9.92 9.10
N ALA A 42 -5.62 9.52 8.19
CA ALA A 42 -4.60 8.50 8.46
C ALA A 42 -3.49 8.99 9.41
N TYR A 43 -3.34 10.30 9.61
CA TYR A 43 -2.36 10.89 10.51
C TYR A 43 -2.96 11.30 11.87
N LEU A 44 -4.29 11.27 12.00
CA LEU A 44 -4.96 11.62 13.24
C LEU A 44 -4.60 10.63 14.35
N ASN A 45 -4.56 11.12 15.60
CA ASN A 45 -4.29 10.32 16.81
C ASN A 45 -2.96 9.53 16.76
N GLY A 46 -1.94 10.07 16.08
CA GLY A 46 -0.64 9.42 15.95
C GLY A 46 -0.60 8.27 14.93
N GLY A 47 -1.52 8.28 13.96
CA GLY A 47 -1.53 7.31 12.88
C GLY A 47 -0.23 7.33 12.09
N VAL A 48 0.32 6.13 11.86
CA VAL A 48 1.56 5.94 11.09
C VAL A 48 1.18 5.66 9.64
N VAL A 49 1.80 6.39 8.72
CA VAL A 49 1.69 6.19 7.27
C VAL A 49 3.06 5.80 6.76
N ARG A 50 3.12 4.78 5.90
CA ARG A 50 4.40 4.38 5.28
C ARG A 50 4.80 5.40 4.21
N GLN A 51 6.09 5.50 3.93
CA GLN A 51 6.59 6.47 2.97
C GLN A 51 6.28 6.12 1.51
N CYS A 52 6.47 4.86 1.10
CA CYS A 52 6.28 4.45 -0.29
C CYS A 52 4.91 3.81 -0.52
N ARG A 53 4.26 4.20 -1.62
CA ARG A 53 2.90 3.79 -1.98
C ARG A 53 2.86 2.32 -2.34
N ASP A 54 3.68 1.89 -3.29
CA ASP A 54 3.59 0.53 -3.82
C ASP A 54 4.43 -0.46 -3.00
N HIS A 55 3.99 -1.71 -2.95
CA HIS A 55 4.70 -2.74 -2.20
C HIS A 55 6.04 -3.05 -2.88
N PRO A 56 7.14 -3.23 -2.14
CA PRO A 56 8.46 -3.46 -2.73
C PRO A 56 8.57 -4.74 -3.57
N MET A 57 7.64 -5.70 -3.37
CA MET A 57 7.56 -6.93 -4.18
C MET A 57 6.64 -6.80 -5.42
N GLY A 58 6.09 -5.61 -5.68
CA GLY A 58 5.20 -5.37 -6.82
C GLY A 58 4.00 -6.31 -6.82
N SER A 59 3.59 -6.80 -8.00
CA SER A 59 2.51 -7.79 -8.16
C SER A 59 2.96 -9.24 -7.95
N ASP A 60 4.14 -9.49 -7.37
CA ASP A 60 4.59 -10.84 -7.06
C ASP A 60 4.45 -11.12 -5.56
N ARG A 61 3.36 -11.81 -5.20
CA ARG A 61 3.16 -12.32 -3.83
C ARG A 61 3.86 -13.65 -3.54
N GLY A 62 4.64 -14.20 -4.46
CA GLY A 62 5.41 -15.42 -4.24
C GLY A 62 4.53 -16.63 -3.95
N LEU A 63 3.47 -16.79 -4.73
CA LEU A 63 2.46 -17.76 -4.44
C LEU A 63 2.92 -19.19 -4.79
N ASP A 64 3.13 -20.03 -3.78
CA ASP A 64 3.01 -21.48 -3.91
C ASP A 64 1.59 -21.89 -3.48
N ILE A 65 0.80 -22.44 -4.41
CA ILE A 65 -0.59 -22.84 -4.14
C ILE A 65 -0.71 -24.00 -3.14
N ASN A 66 0.35 -24.81 -2.99
CA ASN A 66 0.33 -26.00 -2.14
C ASN A 66 0.90 -25.73 -0.74
N ASP A 67 1.35 -24.52 -0.46
CA ASP A 67 1.91 -24.18 0.84
C ASP A 67 0.81 -23.89 1.87
N GLU A 68 0.54 -24.88 2.73
CA GLU A 68 -0.45 -24.78 3.81
C GLU A 68 -0.05 -23.84 4.96
N VAL A 69 1.23 -23.45 5.05
CA VAL A 69 1.73 -22.45 6.01
C VAL A 69 1.53 -21.05 5.46
N ALA A 70 1.68 -20.86 4.15
CA ALA A 70 1.50 -19.59 3.47
C ALA A 70 0.03 -19.27 3.14
N ASN A 71 -0.84 -20.27 2.93
CA ASN A 71 -2.18 -20.05 2.42
C ASN A 71 -3.27 -20.42 3.42
N ALA A 72 -4.22 -19.50 3.66
CA ALA A 72 -5.39 -19.81 4.46
C ALA A 72 -6.26 -20.88 3.76
N PRO A 73 -6.83 -21.86 4.50
CA PRO A 73 -7.70 -22.87 3.92
C PRO A 73 -8.87 -22.22 3.17
N PHE A 74 -8.98 -22.52 1.89
CA PHE A 74 -10.07 -22.03 1.04
C PHE A 74 -10.89 -23.21 0.56
N LYS A 75 -12.09 -23.36 1.11
CA LYS A 75 -13.09 -24.26 0.54
C LYS A 75 -13.52 -23.64 -0.79
N GLN A 76 -12.92 -24.11 -1.88
CA GLN A 76 -13.28 -23.71 -3.23
C GLN A 76 -14.70 -24.22 -3.52
N ALA A 77 -15.72 -23.45 -3.12
CA ALA A 77 -17.11 -23.88 -3.15
C ALA A 77 -17.94 -23.24 -4.26
N GLU A 78 -17.38 -22.33 -5.05
CA GLU A 78 -18.12 -21.75 -6.18
C GLU A 78 -17.33 -21.97 -7.47
N ALA A 79 -17.76 -22.99 -8.21
CA ALA A 79 -17.25 -23.36 -9.51
C ALA A 79 -17.18 -22.12 -10.41
N ARG A 80 -15.96 -21.82 -10.90
CA ARG A 80 -15.62 -20.70 -11.81
C ARG A 80 -16.18 -20.93 -13.23
N ASN A 81 -17.38 -21.46 -13.38
CA ASN A 81 -17.93 -21.86 -14.69
C ASN A 81 -18.14 -20.69 -15.67
N SER A 82 -17.89 -19.45 -15.25
CA SER A 82 -18.08 -18.24 -16.04
C SER A 82 -16.87 -17.29 -16.07
N VAL A 83 -15.70 -17.67 -15.53
CA VAL A 83 -14.47 -16.83 -15.62
C VAL A 83 -13.59 -17.32 -16.77
N PRO A 84 -13.22 -16.46 -17.74
CA PRO A 84 -12.29 -16.84 -18.79
C PRO A 84 -10.97 -17.40 -18.23
N ASP A 85 -10.46 -18.48 -18.82
CA ASP A 85 -9.21 -19.13 -18.43
C ASP A 85 -8.01 -18.16 -18.39
N THR A 86 -8.01 -17.19 -19.32
CA THR A 86 -6.99 -16.12 -19.40
C THR A 86 -6.98 -15.22 -18.17
N LEU A 87 -8.15 -14.90 -17.59
CA LEU A 87 -8.24 -14.13 -16.34
C LEU A 87 -7.84 -14.99 -15.15
N THR A 88 -8.19 -16.27 -15.15
CA THR A 88 -7.79 -17.22 -14.11
C THR A 88 -6.27 -17.40 -14.00
N LYS A 89 -5.57 -17.40 -15.14
CA LYS A 89 -4.10 -17.45 -15.20
C LYS A 89 -3.43 -16.17 -14.69
N ARG A 90 -4.02 -15.00 -14.93
CA ARG A 90 -3.52 -13.71 -14.45
C ARG A 90 -3.84 -13.48 -12.97
N CYS A 91 -4.99 -13.97 -12.52
CA CYS A 91 -5.55 -13.74 -11.19
C CYS A 91 -5.82 -15.09 -10.49
N PRO A 92 -4.78 -15.83 -10.09
CA PRO A 92 -4.97 -17.13 -9.46
C PRO A 92 -5.64 -16.95 -8.09
N ARG A 93 -6.81 -17.57 -7.91
CA ARG A 93 -7.55 -17.58 -6.64
C ARG A 93 -7.26 -18.88 -5.90
N THR A 94 -6.39 -18.81 -4.90
CA THR A 94 -5.82 -19.99 -4.24
C THR A 94 -6.17 -20.05 -2.77
N ALA A 95 -6.17 -18.89 -2.10
CA ALA A 95 -6.70 -18.72 -0.76
C ALA A 95 -7.43 -17.39 -0.64
N ALA A 96 -8.24 -17.21 0.41
CA ALA A 96 -8.88 -15.92 0.68
C ALA A 96 -7.87 -14.85 1.14
N TRP A 97 -6.83 -15.27 1.85
CA TRP A 97 -5.66 -14.49 2.25
C TRP A 97 -4.49 -15.41 2.54
N GLY A 98 -3.30 -14.83 2.70
CA GLY A 98 -2.10 -15.61 2.97
C GLY A 98 -0.90 -14.76 3.38
N CYS A 99 0.17 -15.47 3.72
CA CYS A 99 1.50 -14.94 3.93
C CYS A 99 2.33 -15.17 2.68
N GLY A 100 2.57 -14.11 1.92
CA GLY A 100 3.31 -14.17 0.67
C GLY A 100 4.82 -14.07 0.88
N ASN A 101 5.53 -14.02 -0.25
CA ASN A 101 6.97 -13.84 -0.28
C ASN A 101 7.43 -12.68 0.60
N GLY A 102 8.63 -12.82 1.15
CA GLY A 102 9.22 -11.83 2.04
C GLY A 102 8.53 -11.70 3.40
N GLY A 103 7.48 -12.48 3.71
CA GLY A 103 6.77 -12.45 4.99
C GLY A 103 5.72 -11.35 5.10
N TYR A 104 5.02 -11.06 4.00
CA TYR A 104 3.98 -10.02 3.95
C TYR A 104 2.59 -10.61 3.74
N CYS A 105 1.60 -10.02 4.41
CA CYS A 105 0.22 -10.45 4.27
C CYS A 105 -0.40 -9.92 2.97
N TRP A 106 -1.10 -10.80 2.26
CA TRP A 106 -1.95 -10.45 1.11
C TRP A 106 -3.36 -10.99 1.31
N LYS A 107 -4.35 -10.40 0.62
CA LYS A 107 -5.70 -10.97 0.57
C LYS A 107 -6.39 -10.76 -0.76
N ASN A 108 -7.35 -11.63 -1.08
CA ASN A 108 -8.23 -11.40 -2.22
C ASN A 108 -9.16 -10.23 -1.93
N CYS A 109 -9.50 -9.48 -2.96
CA CYS A 109 -10.39 -8.33 -2.84
C CYS A 109 -11.40 -8.25 -3.98
N GLY A 110 -11.28 -9.12 -4.99
CA GLY A 110 -12.21 -9.25 -6.10
C GLY A 110 -12.79 -10.65 -6.22
N ARG A 111 -13.71 -10.81 -7.18
CA ARG A 111 -14.45 -12.06 -7.42
C ARG A 111 -13.68 -13.05 -8.29
N ASN A 112 -12.74 -12.56 -9.10
CA ASN A 112 -12.04 -13.35 -10.12
C ASN A 112 -10.62 -13.75 -9.72
N GLY A 113 -10.22 -13.48 -8.48
CA GLY A 113 -8.87 -13.77 -7.97
C GLY A 113 -7.97 -12.55 -7.87
N GLU A 114 -8.53 -11.35 -8.08
CA GLU A 114 -7.87 -10.09 -7.77
C GLU A 114 -7.53 -10.05 -6.28
N TRP A 115 -6.34 -9.54 -5.98
CA TRP A 115 -5.77 -9.51 -4.65
C TRP A 115 -5.01 -8.20 -4.43
N CYS A 116 -4.56 -8.01 -3.20
CA CYS A 116 -3.84 -6.83 -2.77
C CYS A 116 -2.83 -7.20 -1.69
N TRP A 117 -1.75 -6.42 -1.59
CA TRP A 117 -0.95 -6.37 -0.37
C TRP A 117 -1.74 -5.67 0.72
N THR A 118 -1.54 -6.14 1.95
CA THR A 118 -2.27 -5.59 3.10
C THR A 118 -1.37 -4.72 3.96
N ALA A 119 -1.95 -3.65 4.49
CA ALA A 119 -1.27 -2.73 5.39
C ALA A 119 -2.22 -2.28 6.51
N GLY A 120 -1.61 -1.86 7.62
CA GLY A 120 -2.34 -1.28 8.73
C GLY A 120 -2.92 0.10 8.40
N ASN A 121 -3.58 0.72 9.38
CA ASN A 121 -4.12 2.07 9.27
C ASN A 121 -4.96 2.28 7.99
N TYR A 122 -5.94 1.37 7.80
CA TYR A 122 -6.82 1.37 6.62
C TYR A 122 -6.08 1.27 5.27
N GLY A 123 -4.92 0.60 5.26
CA GLY A 123 -4.11 0.40 4.05
C GLY A 123 -3.07 1.49 3.85
N ASN A 124 -2.94 2.46 4.75
CA ASN A 124 -1.98 3.57 4.61
C ASN A 124 -0.71 3.36 5.44
N GLY A 125 -0.78 2.51 6.45
CA GLY A 125 0.30 2.28 7.40
C GLY A 125 1.36 1.32 6.88
N PRO A 126 2.20 0.81 7.80
CA PRO A 126 3.17 -0.22 7.49
C PRO A 126 2.52 -1.46 6.88
N TRP A 127 3.25 -2.10 5.96
CA TRP A 127 2.86 -3.39 5.39
C TRP A 127 2.69 -4.44 6.49
N ALA A 128 1.60 -5.20 6.43
CA ALA A 128 1.32 -6.24 7.41
C ALA A 128 2.31 -7.41 7.21
N ARG A 129 2.90 -7.85 8.32
CA ARG A 129 3.95 -8.87 8.36
C ARG A 129 3.41 -10.20 8.87
N CYS A 130 4.01 -11.29 8.45
CA CYS A 130 3.62 -12.64 8.83
C CYS A 130 4.77 -13.63 8.79
N SER A 131 4.61 -14.70 9.55
CA SER A 131 5.37 -15.96 9.45
C SER A 131 4.51 -17.09 8.85
N SER A 132 3.19 -17.00 9.01
CA SER A 132 2.22 -17.90 8.39
C SER A 132 0.92 -17.15 8.07
N TRP A 133 0.03 -17.74 7.29
CA TRP A 133 -1.28 -17.12 6.98
C TRP A 133 -2.11 -16.81 8.24
N LYS A 134 -1.85 -17.50 9.36
CA LYS A 134 -2.56 -17.28 10.64
C LYS A 134 -2.24 -15.94 11.27
N ASP A 135 -1.11 -15.34 10.90
CA ASP A 135 -0.73 -13.99 11.31
C ASP A 135 -1.43 -12.92 10.47
N CYS A 136 -2.11 -13.34 9.40
CA CYS A 136 -2.87 -12.49 8.50
C CYS A 136 -4.37 -12.65 8.76
N GLY A 137 -5.16 -11.70 8.30
CA GLY A 137 -6.61 -11.74 8.42
C GLY A 137 -7.33 -11.01 7.29
N PHE A 138 -8.66 -11.08 7.32
CA PHE A 138 -9.51 -10.51 6.29
C PHE A 138 -10.30 -9.29 6.77
N ASP A 139 -10.77 -9.32 8.02
CA ASP A 139 -11.79 -8.38 8.56
C ASP A 139 -11.28 -7.45 9.68
N ASP A 140 -9.99 -7.11 9.67
CA ASP A 140 -9.38 -6.16 10.61
C ASP A 140 -8.66 -5.04 9.83
N MET A 141 -8.68 -3.82 10.37
CA MET A 141 -7.99 -2.62 9.87
C MET A 141 -6.47 -2.79 9.72
N ARG A 142 -5.87 -3.80 10.37
CA ARG A 142 -4.47 -4.21 10.17
C ARG A 142 -4.20 -4.83 8.81
N TYR A 143 -5.22 -5.36 8.15
CA TYR A 143 -5.07 -6.10 6.90
C TYR A 143 -5.81 -5.43 5.74
N SER A 144 -6.00 -4.12 5.76
CA SER A 144 -6.67 -3.40 4.68
C SER A 144 -5.85 -3.43 3.39
N CYS A 145 -6.53 -3.55 2.24
CA CYS A 145 -5.86 -3.50 0.95
C CYS A 145 -5.20 -2.14 0.74
N SER A 146 -3.96 -2.17 0.25
CA SER A 146 -3.28 -0.96 -0.17
C SER A 146 -3.07 -0.93 -1.67
N GLY A 147 -3.22 0.25 -2.28
CA GLY A 147 -3.04 0.43 -3.73
C GLY A 147 -4.17 -0.13 -4.60
N GLY A 148 -5.26 -0.62 -3.98
CA GLY A 148 -6.42 -1.15 -4.70
C GLY A 148 -6.39 -2.67 -4.88
N CYS A 149 -7.22 -3.17 -5.78
CA CYS A 149 -7.40 -4.59 -6.05
C CYS A 149 -6.98 -4.93 -7.47
N GLY A 150 -6.10 -5.90 -7.65
CA GLY A 150 -5.55 -6.19 -8.97
C GLY A 150 -4.93 -7.57 -9.12
N CYS A 151 -4.30 -7.76 -10.27
CA CYS A 151 -3.48 -8.89 -10.67
C CYS A 151 -2.23 -8.27 -11.32
#